data_AF-A0A9N7RN55-F1
#
_entry.id   AF-A0A9N7RN55-F1
#
_cell.length_a   1.000
_cell.length_b   1.000
_cell.length_c   1.000
_cell.angle_alpha   90.00
_cell.angle_beta   90.00
_cell.angle_gamma   90.00
#
_symmetry.space_group_name_H-M   'P 1'
#
loop_
_entity.id
_entity.type
_entity.pdbx_description
1 polymer ?
#
loop_
_entity_poly.entity_id
_entity_poly.type
_entity_poly.pdbx_seq_one_letter_code
_entity_poly.pdbx_strand_id
1 'polypeptide(L)'
;MITMIRFLCRPTLHISSTTTTTTRRHHSLSAVRRRASSASLQPFSPSRERLSEGRFGVLLNVRSPMTSLPSPALPAQQIDGGVLEAVNDDHGGVIVEMTNGPLDAASYVPLLRTSLSHWRRQGKRGIWIKLPIELANLIEPTVKEGFYFHHAEPNYLMLVSWLPSTPNTLPANASHRVGIGAFVLNEKNEVLVVQEKSGHFRGSGVWKIPTGVVDEGEDICDAAVREVKEETAIDSKFVEILAFRYFPILLYLHSPYSSLPVNF
;
A
#
# COMPACT_ATOMS: atom_id res chain seq x y z
N MET A 1 -1.34 -7.99 -8.76
CA MET A 1 -1.21 -7.07 -9.91
C MET A 1 0.25 -6.70 -10.04
N ILE A 2 0.89 -6.84 -11.20
CA ILE A 2 2.26 -6.35 -11.43
C ILE A 2 2.14 -5.09 -12.28
N THR A 3 2.57 -3.95 -11.74
CA THR A 3 2.60 -2.68 -12.45
C THR A 3 4.04 -2.41 -12.92
N MET A 4 4.26 -2.35 -14.24
CA MET A 4 5.54 -1.90 -14.81
C MET A 4 5.52 -0.38 -14.92
N ILE A 5 6.49 0.26 -14.28
CA ILE A 5 6.52 1.71 -14.07
C ILE A 5 7.82 2.26 -14.64
N ARG A 6 7.73 3.32 -15.45
CA ARG A 6 8.89 4.02 -15.99
C ARG A 6 9.39 5.06 -14.99
N PHE A 7 10.69 5.03 -14.77
CA PHE A 7 11.42 6.06 -14.03
C PHE A 7 12.38 6.79 -14.98
N LEU A 8 12.46 8.11 -14.83
CA LEU A 8 13.55 8.91 -15.38
C LEU A 8 14.42 9.36 -14.21
N CYS A 9 15.69 9.01 -14.23
CA CYS A 9 16.65 9.54 -13.27
C CYS A 9 17.06 10.96 -13.68
N ARG A 10 17.04 11.92 -12.74
CA ARG A 10 17.82 13.17 -12.87
C ARG A 10 18.96 13.11 -11.86
N PRO A 11 20.23 13.21 -12.27
CA PRO A 11 21.32 13.34 -11.32
C PRO A 11 21.28 14.74 -10.71
N THR A 12 21.06 14.85 -9.40
CA THR A 12 21.45 16.06 -8.68
C THR A 12 22.81 15.79 -8.05
N LEU A 13 23.87 16.09 -8.81
CA LEU A 13 25.22 16.15 -8.29
C LEU A 13 25.33 17.35 -7.34
N HIS A 14 25.44 17.09 -6.04
CA HIS A 14 26.18 17.98 -5.14
C HIS A 14 27.31 17.16 -4.51
N ILE A 15 28.39 17.00 -5.27
CA ILE A 15 29.68 16.58 -4.71
C ILE A 15 30.30 17.86 -4.12
N SER A 16 30.26 17.97 -2.80
CA SER A 16 31.15 18.88 -2.06
C SER A 16 32.57 18.33 -2.18
N SER A 17 33.41 19.01 -2.96
CA SER A 17 34.83 18.71 -3.09
C SER A 17 35.54 18.97 -1.77
N THR A 18 36.00 17.91 -1.10
CA THR A 18 37.18 17.97 -0.23
C THR A 18 38.29 17.17 -0.90
N THR A 19 39.25 17.91 -1.42
CA THR A 19 40.54 17.46 -1.95
C THR A 19 41.28 16.58 -0.95
N THR A 20 41.60 15.36 -1.36
CA THR A 20 42.83 14.69 -0.89
C THR A 20 43.47 13.93 -2.04
N THR A 21 44.63 14.45 -2.45
CA THR A 21 45.54 13.93 -3.46
C THR A 21 45.99 12.51 -3.14
N THR A 22 45.85 11.56 -4.06
CA THR A 22 46.78 10.41 -4.15
C THR A 22 46.86 9.92 -5.60
N THR A 23 48.08 9.98 -6.10
CA THR A 23 48.55 9.68 -7.45
C THR A 23 48.69 8.16 -7.66
N ARG A 24 48.11 7.57 -8.72
CA ARG A 24 48.81 6.50 -9.49
C ARG A 24 48.17 6.11 -10.83
N ARG A 25 48.96 6.37 -11.87
CA ARG A 25 49.22 5.64 -13.14
C ARG A 25 48.06 5.11 -14.00
N HIS A 26 47.98 5.77 -15.15
CA HIS A 26 47.37 5.38 -16.43
C HIS A 26 47.74 3.97 -16.92
N HIS A 27 46.76 3.30 -17.54
CA HIS A 27 46.97 2.51 -18.75
C HIS A 27 45.89 2.89 -19.77
N SER A 28 46.36 3.37 -20.93
CA SER A 28 45.57 3.74 -22.11
C SER A 28 45.64 2.58 -23.10
N LEU A 29 44.49 2.15 -23.63
CA LEU A 29 44.43 1.36 -24.85
C LEU A 29 43.41 2.00 -25.80
N SER A 30 43.93 2.50 -26.91
CA SER A 30 43.22 3.09 -28.04
C SER A 30 42.69 2.02 -28.99
N ALA A 31 41.47 2.19 -29.51
CA ALA A 31 41.03 1.52 -30.72
C ALA A 31 40.14 2.42 -31.60
N VAL A 32 40.78 2.92 -32.66
CA VAL A 32 40.33 3.07 -34.06
C VAL A 32 38.91 3.60 -34.35
N ARG A 33 38.89 4.85 -34.85
CA ARG A 33 37.81 5.51 -35.60
C ARG A 33 37.46 4.75 -36.90
N ARG A 34 36.16 4.59 -37.18
CA ARG A 34 35.62 4.59 -38.54
C ARG A 34 34.53 5.66 -38.67
N ARG A 35 34.51 6.31 -39.82
CA ARG A 35 33.73 7.51 -40.18
C ARG A 35 32.73 7.13 -41.27
N ALA A 36 31.58 7.80 -41.27
CA ALA A 36 30.54 8.00 -42.31
C ALA A 36 29.15 7.74 -41.68
N SER A 37 28.08 8.50 -41.93
CA SER A 37 27.81 9.61 -42.84
C SER A 37 26.56 10.37 -42.36
N SER A 38 26.44 11.62 -42.79
CA SER A 38 25.39 12.59 -42.49
C SER A 38 24.00 12.22 -43.02
N ALA A 39 22.96 12.47 -42.22
CA ALA A 39 21.64 12.82 -42.71
C ALA A 39 21.09 13.98 -41.87
N SER A 40 20.81 15.10 -42.56
CA SER A 40 20.24 16.33 -42.03
C SER A 40 18.73 16.21 -42.03
N LEU A 41 18.07 16.46 -40.89
CA LEU A 41 16.68 16.92 -40.85
C LEU A 41 16.55 18.04 -39.80
N GLN A 42 15.78 19.06 -40.18
CA GLN A 42 15.76 20.41 -39.63
C GLN A 42 15.08 20.54 -38.25
N PRO A 43 15.35 21.62 -37.50
CA PRO A 43 14.77 21.85 -36.18
C PRO A 43 13.32 22.34 -36.23
N PHE A 44 12.43 21.67 -35.49
CA PHE A 44 11.08 22.17 -35.21
C PHE A 44 11.14 23.11 -33.99
N SER A 45 10.59 24.31 -34.16
CA SER A 45 10.53 25.35 -33.12
C SER A 45 9.39 25.08 -32.12
N PRO A 46 9.52 25.45 -30.83
CA PRO A 46 8.48 25.20 -29.83
C PRO A 46 7.42 26.30 -29.84
N SER A 47 6.16 25.92 -30.05
CA SER A 47 4.99 26.78 -29.79
C SER A 47 4.69 26.81 -28.29
N ARG A 48 4.69 28.03 -27.77
CA ARG A 48 4.47 28.43 -26.37
C ARG A 48 2.98 28.39 -26.06
N GLU A 49 2.49 27.31 -25.46
CA GLU A 49 1.18 27.31 -24.81
C GLU A 49 1.31 27.36 -23.28
N ARG A 50 0.58 28.33 -22.75
CA ARG A 50 0.60 28.82 -21.38
C ARG A 50 -0.62 28.15 -20.71
N LEU A 51 -0.40 27.17 -19.85
CA LEU A 51 -1.46 26.57 -19.06
C LEU A 51 -1.35 27.02 -17.60
N SER A 52 -2.49 27.46 -17.11
CA SER A 52 -2.78 28.14 -15.86
C SER A 52 -2.44 27.32 -14.63
N GLU A 53 -1.87 27.99 -13.62
CA GLU A 53 -1.69 27.48 -12.26
C GLU A 53 -3.04 27.10 -11.63
N GLY A 54 -3.35 25.81 -11.66
CA GLY A 54 -4.42 25.20 -10.86
C GLY A 54 -3.91 24.96 -9.45
N ARG A 55 -4.36 25.79 -8.52
CA ARG A 55 -4.06 25.77 -7.08
C ARG A 55 -4.71 24.54 -6.43
N PHE A 56 -4.01 23.40 -6.35
CA PHE A 56 -4.41 22.28 -5.48
C PHE A 56 -4.00 22.59 -4.04
N GLY A 57 -4.92 23.15 -3.26
CA GLY A 57 -4.76 23.32 -1.82
C GLY A 57 -5.16 22.03 -1.09
N VAL A 58 -4.17 21.30 -0.57
CA VAL A 58 -4.40 20.24 0.41
C VAL A 58 -4.36 20.87 1.81
N LEU A 59 -5.51 20.92 2.48
CA LEU A 59 -5.61 21.38 3.86
C LEU A 59 -5.15 20.26 4.80
N LEU A 60 -3.90 20.31 5.27
CA LEU A 60 -3.42 19.47 6.36
C LEU A 60 -3.75 20.16 7.69
N ASN A 61 -4.76 19.64 8.40
CA ASN A 61 -5.09 20.10 9.74
C ASN A 61 -4.17 19.40 10.75
N VAL A 62 -3.08 20.05 11.13
CA VAL A 62 -2.18 19.60 12.20
C VAL A 62 -2.77 20.04 13.55
N ARG A 63 -3.27 19.09 14.34
CA ARG A 63 -3.63 19.35 15.76
C ARG A 63 -2.43 19.08 16.66
N SER A 64 -2.05 20.08 17.44
CA SER A 64 -1.05 20.00 18.52
C SER A 64 -1.59 19.21 19.74
N PRO A 65 -0.69 18.67 20.60
CA PRO A 65 -1.07 17.75 21.67
C PRO A 65 -1.62 18.49 22.90
N MET A 66 -2.70 17.96 23.48
CA MET A 66 -3.22 18.43 24.77
C MET A 66 -2.56 17.70 25.94
N THR A 67 -2.16 18.51 26.91
CA THR A 67 -1.61 18.21 28.23
C THR A 67 -2.58 17.37 29.07
N SER A 68 -2.04 16.39 29.80
CA SER A 68 -2.78 15.49 30.68
C SER A 68 -3.06 16.12 32.05
N LEU A 69 -4.29 15.95 32.54
CA LEU A 69 -4.66 16.09 33.95
C LEU A 69 -5.30 14.77 34.43
N PRO A 70 -5.07 14.34 35.68
CA PRO A 70 -5.52 13.03 36.14
C PRO A 70 -7.02 13.03 36.46
N SER A 71 -7.74 12.03 35.96
CA SER A 71 -9.16 11.81 36.28
C SER A 71 -9.33 10.98 37.56
N PRO A 72 -10.33 11.28 38.41
CA PRO A 72 -10.64 10.48 39.59
C PRO A 72 -11.35 9.18 39.16
N ALA A 73 -11.08 8.10 39.91
CA ALA A 73 -11.67 6.79 39.68
C ALA A 73 -13.21 6.84 39.75
N LEU A 74 -13.87 6.38 38.69
CA LEU A 74 -15.32 6.22 38.64
C LEU A 74 -15.72 4.79 39.06
N PRO A 75 -16.85 4.62 39.77
CA PRO A 75 -17.32 3.33 40.24
C PRO A 75 -17.87 2.49 39.08
N ALA A 76 -17.85 1.16 39.26
CA ALA A 76 -18.41 0.18 38.33
C ALA A 76 -19.86 0.54 37.95
N GLN A 77 -20.10 0.82 36.66
CA GLN A 77 -21.43 1.15 36.15
C GLN A 77 -22.29 -0.11 35.95
N GLN A 78 -23.51 -0.06 36.49
CA GLN A 78 -24.61 -0.96 36.18
C GLN A 78 -25.09 -0.75 34.73
N ILE A 79 -25.40 -1.85 34.03
CA ILE A 79 -25.89 -1.85 32.64
C ILE A 79 -27.41 -1.61 32.65
N ASP A 80 -27.83 -0.42 32.23
CA ASP A 80 -29.21 -0.09 31.89
C ASP A 80 -29.34 -0.02 30.36
N GLY A 81 -30.17 -0.88 29.76
CA GLY A 81 -30.77 -0.76 28.41
C GLY A 81 -29.95 -0.24 27.20
N GLY A 82 -28.61 -0.26 27.24
CA GLY A 82 -27.77 0.46 26.29
C GLY A 82 -27.78 -0.07 24.86
N VAL A 83 -27.41 0.80 23.92
CA VAL A 83 -27.00 0.45 22.54
C VAL A 83 -25.50 0.71 22.45
N LEU A 84 -24.76 -0.13 21.69
CA LEU A 84 -23.33 0.07 21.44
C LEU A 84 -23.09 1.44 20.81
N GLU A 85 -22.07 2.14 21.29
CA GLU A 85 -21.61 3.37 20.67
C GLU A 85 -21.11 3.09 19.25
N ALA A 86 -21.58 3.88 18.29
CA ALA A 86 -21.28 3.67 16.88
C ALA A 86 -21.30 4.99 16.10
N VAL A 87 -20.49 5.03 15.04
CA VAL A 87 -20.43 6.12 14.06
C VAL A 87 -21.13 5.69 12.78
N ASN A 88 -21.90 6.58 12.15
CA ASN A 88 -22.52 6.28 10.86
C ASN A 88 -21.48 6.32 9.74
N ASP A 89 -21.54 5.37 8.80
CA ASP A 89 -20.80 5.47 7.55
C ASP A 89 -21.60 6.24 6.47
N ASP A 90 -20.92 6.60 5.38
CA ASP A 90 -21.51 7.35 4.26
C ASP A 90 -22.46 6.51 3.38
N HIS A 91 -22.61 5.23 3.69
CA HIS A 91 -23.39 4.24 2.96
C HIS A 91 -24.56 3.69 3.79
N GLY A 92 -24.97 4.38 4.85
CA GLY A 92 -26.13 3.99 5.67
C GLY A 92 -25.89 2.74 6.52
N GLY A 93 -24.65 2.38 6.79
CA GLY A 93 -24.22 1.46 7.82
C GLY A 93 -23.78 2.17 9.10
N VAL A 94 -23.19 1.40 10.00
CA VAL A 94 -22.60 1.89 11.26
C VAL A 94 -21.31 1.13 11.58
N ILE A 95 -20.38 1.82 12.23
CA ILE A 95 -19.09 1.31 12.67
C ILE A 95 -19.02 1.40 14.19
N VAL A 96 -18.81 0.26 14.83
CA VAL A 96 -18.56 0.13 16.26
C VAL A 96 -17.07 -0.09 16.46
N GLU A 97 -16.42 0.81 17.19
CA GLU A 97 -15.05 0.58 17.67
C GLU A 97 -15.12 0.12 19.13
N MET A 98 -14.71 -1.12 19.39
CA MET A 98 -14.69 -1.65 20.75
C MET A 98 -13.48 -1.07 21.48
N THR A 99 -13.69 -0.10 22.37
CA THR A 99 -12.62 0.60 23.11
C THR A 99 -12.55 0.25 24.59
N ASN A 100 -13.57 -0.44 25.12
CA ASN A 100 -13.69 -0.68 26.55
C ASN A 100 -12.84 -1.88 26.98
N GLY A 101 -12.35 -1.84 28.23
CA GLY A 101 -11.60 -2.94 28.86
C GLY A 101 -12.36 -4.28 28.82
N PRO A 102 -11.75 -5.38 29.32
CA PRO A 102 -12.23 -6.74 29.08
C PRO A 102 -13.74 -6.88 29.38
N LEU A 103 -14.51 -6.97 28.31
CA LEU A 103 -15.95 -7.17 28.33
C LEU A 103 -16.20 -8.67 28.35
N ASP A 104 -17.04 -9.12 29.29
CA ASP A 104 -17.48 -10.51 29.30
C ASP A 104 -18.51 -10.77 28.20
N ALA A 105 -18.49 -11.99 27.65
CA ALA A 105 -19.42 -12.38 26.60
C ALA A 105 -20.89 -12.34 27.07
N ALA A 106 -21.16 -12.62 28.35
CA ALA A 106 -22.52 -12.66 28.87
C ALA A 106 -23.18 -11.27 28.91
N SER A 107 -22.40 -10.20 29.10
CA SER A 107 -22.92 -8.83 29.03
C SER A 107 -22.92 -8.27 27.61
N TYR A 108 -21.95 -8.69 26.78
CA TYR A 108 -21.81 -8.23 25.40
C TYR A 108 -22.96 -8.69 24.49
N VAL A 109 -23.35 -9.97 24.54
CA VAL A 109 -24.34 -10.53 23.59
C VAL A 109 -25.72 -9.87 23.70
N PRO A 110 -26.32 -9.68 24.90
CA PRO A 110 -27.58 -8.95 25.03
C PRO A 110 -27.51 -7.50 24.51
N LEU A 111 -26.38 -6.83 24.75
CA LEU A 111 -26.11 -5.47 24.28
C LEU A 111 -26.01 -5.43 22.75
N LEU A 112 -25.29 -6.37 22.13
CA LEU A 112 -25.20 -6.50 20.67
C LEU A 112 -26.59 -6.75 20.05
N ARG A 113 -27.38 -7.67 20.60
CA ARG A 113 -28.75 -7.95 20.12
C ARG A 113 -29.68 -6.74 20.17
N THR A 114 -29.60 -5.98 21.27
CA THR A 114 -30.35 -4.74 21.45
C THR A 114 -29.94 -3.71 20.40
N SER A 115 -28.64 -3.59 20.15
CA SER A 115 -28.06 -2.68 19.16
C SER A 115 -28.47 -3.04 17.73
N LEU A 116 -28.38 -4.31 17.35
CA LEU A 116 -28.82 -4.81 16.04
C LEU A 116 -30.31 -4.53 15.81
N SER A 117 -31.15 -4.72 16.83
CA SER A 117 -32.58 -4.42 16.75
C SER A 117 -32.85 -2.93 16.58
N HIS A 118 -32.09 -2.09 17.28
CA HIS A 118 -32.14 -0.63 17.17
C HIS A 118 -31.74 -0.17 15.76
N TRP A 119 -30.60 -0.62 15.24
CA TRP A 119 -30.12 -0.25 13.90
C TRP A 119 -31.03 -0.77 12.78
N ARG A 120 -31.63 -1.96 12.95
CA ARG A 120 -32.64 -2.49 12.01
C ARG A 120 -33.86 -1.55 11.90
N ARG A 121 -34.36 -1.02 13.02
CA ARG A 121 -35.47 -0.05 13.02
C ARG A 121 -35.10 1.29 12.37
N GLN A 122 -33.84 1.68 12.46
CA GLN A 122 -33.31 2.88 11.80
C GLN A 122 -33.03 2.67 10.30
N GLY A 123 -33.26 1.48 9.75
CA GLY A 123 -32.96 1.17 8.35
C GLY A 123 -31.46 1.10 8.04
N LYS A 124 -30.62 0.86 9.05
CA LYS A 124 -29.18 0.64 8.83
C LYS A 124 -28.94 -0.67 8.09
N ARG A 125 -27.87 -0.70 7.29
CA ARG A 125 -27.58 -1.82 6.40
C ARG A 125 -26.38 -2.65 6.85
N GLY A 126 -25.18 -2.12 6.66
CA GLY A 126 -23.92 -2.74 7.05
C GLY A 126 -23.54 -2.39 8.49
N ILE A 127 -23.29 -3.41 9.31
CA ILE A 127 -22.82 -3.22 10.69
C ILE A 127 -21.39 -3.70 10.75
N TRP A 128 -20.47 -2.81 11.08
CA TRP A 128 -19.04 -3.09 11.19
C TRP A 128 -18.65 -3.07 12.66
N ILE A 129 -17.90 -4.07 13.09
CA ILE A 129 -17.35 -4.16 14.45
C ILE A 129 -15.85 -4.33 14.34
N LYS A 130 -15.13 -3.31 14.78
CA LYS A 130 -13.68 -3.34 14.97
C LYS A 130 -13.38 -3.83 16.38
N LEU A 131 -12.78 -5.01 16.45
CA LEU A 131 -12.56 -5.74 17.69
C LEU A 131 -11.04 -5.86 17.93
N PRO A 132 -10.47 -5.12 18.91
CA PRO A 132 -9.05 -5.22 19.26
C PRO A 132 -8.64 -6.62 19.71
N ILE A 133 -7.39 -7.02 19.51
CA ILE A 133 -6.90 -8.36 19.83
C ILE A 133 -7.10 -8.74 21.31
N GLU A 134 -7.13 -7.77 22.22
CA GLU A 134 -7.38 -7.95 23.66
C GLU A 134 -8.81 -8.41 23.96
N LEU A 135 -9.76 -8.19 23.05
CA LEU A 135 -11.16 -8.59 23.16
C LEU A 135 -11.48 -9.82 22.31
N ALA A 136 -10.47 -10.64 21.97
CA ALA A 136 -10.64 -11.85 21.16
C ALA A 136 -11.70 -12.83 21.71
N ASN A 137 -11.98 -12.78 23.01
CA ASN A 137 -13.06 -13.54 23.66
C ASN A 137 -14.46 -13.20 23.11
N LEU A 138 -14.64 -12.05 22.46
CA LEU A 138 -15.90 -11.63 21.86
C LEU A 138 -16.07 -12.08 20.41
N ILE A 139 -15.05 -12.65 19.77
CA ILE A 139 -15.11 -13.06 18.35
C ILE A 139 -16.18 -14.13 18.13
N GLU A 140 -16.12 -15.25 18.86
CA GLU A 140 -17.10 -16.34 18.72
C GLU A 140 -18.54 -15.87 19.04
N PRO A 141 -18.79 -15.15 20.16
CA PRO A 141 -20.10 -14.57 20.41
C PRO A 141 -20.61 -13.66 19.27
N THR A 142 -19.75 -12.83 18.70
CA THR A 142 -20.12 -11.92 17.60
C THR A 142 -20.51 -12.69 16.34
N VAL A 143 -19.74 -13.73 15.99
CA VAL A 143 -20.03 -14.59 14.84
C VAL A 143 -21.36 -15.33 15.01
N LYS A 144 -21.68 -15.80 16.22
CA LYS A 144 -22.98 -16.44 16.52
C LYS A 144 -24.18 -15.51 16.32
N GLU A 145 -24.00 -14.20 16.40
CA GLU A 145 -25.03 -13.20 16.10
C GLU A 145 -25.11 -12.84 14.60
N GLY A 146 -24.44 -13.59 13.73
CA GLY A 146 -24.56 -13.44 12.27
C GLY A 146 -23.53 -12.50 11.65
N PHE A 147 -22.43 -12.22 12.34
CA PHE A 147 -21.28 -11.55 11.76
C PHE A 147 -20.32 -12.54 11.10
N TYR A 148 -19.59 -12.07 10.10
CA TYR A 148 -18.51 -12.81 9.46
C TYR A 148 -17.27 -11.92 9.33
N PHE A 149 -16.11 -12.54 9.10
CA PHE A 149 -14.85 -11.82 8.99
C PHE A 149 -14.78 -11.04 7.68
N HIS A 150 -14.31 -9.80 7.77
CA HIS A 150 -14.00 -9.00 6.60
C HIS A 150 -12.49 -8.92 6.39
N HIS A 151 -11.76 -8.30 7.31
CA HIS A 151 -10.30 -8.24 7.26
C HIS A 151 -9.72 -8.24 8.67
N ALA A 152 -8.42 -8.43 8.79
CA ALA A 152 -7.72 -8.43 10.06
C ALA A 152 -6.39 -7.69 9.90
N GLU A 153 -6.07 -6.89 10.90
CA GLU A 153 -4.77 -6.29 11.11
C GLU A 153 -4.06 -7.00 12.28
N PRO A 154 -2.75 -6.79 12.49
CA PRO A 154 -2.03 -7.43 13.59
C PRO A 154 -2.66 -7.22 14.97
N ASN A 155 -3.39 -6.11 15.18
CA ASN A 155 -3.96 -5.72 16.46
C ASN A 155 -5.51 -5.68 16.51
N TYR A 156 -6.22 -5.95 15.41
CA TYR A 156 -7.68 -6.03 15.45
C TYR A 156 -8.26 -6.94 14.36
N LEU A 157 -9.49 -7.41 14.61
CA LEU A 157 -10.32 -8.09 13.62
C LEU A 157 -11.51 -7.20 13.26
N MET A 158 -11.77 -7.01 11.96
CA MET A 158 -12.98 -6.36 11.46
C MET A 158 -14.02 -7.43 11.12
N LEU A 159 -15.13 -7.42 11.84
CA LEU A 159 -16.29 -8.24 11.55
C LEU A 159 -17.39 -7.39 10.91
N VAL A 160 -18.18 -7.99 10.04
CA VAL A 160 -19.30 -7.30 9.40
C VAL A 160 -20.56 -8.16 9.35
N SER A 161 -21.72 -7.51 9.39
CA SER A 161 -23.02 -8.13 9.17
C SER A 161 -23.90 -7.26 8.27
N TRP A 162 -24.65 -7.89 7.37
CA TRP A 162 -25.63 -7.21 6.51
C TRP A 162 -27.04 -7.47 7.04
N LEU A 163 -27.69 -6.43 7.56
CA LEU A 163 -29.03 -6.57 8.19
C LEU A 163 -30.20 -6.78 7.21
N PRO A 164 -30.24 -6.15 6.03
CA PRO A 164 -31.35 -6.30 5.11
C PRO A 164 -31.44 -7.69 4.48
N SER A 165 -32.64 -8.10 4.06
CA SER A 165 -32.86 -9.28 3.23
C SER A 165 -32.50 -9.06 1.75
N THR A 166 -32.17 -7.82 1.37
CA THR A 166 -31.71 -7.48 0.01
C THR A 166 -30.31 -8.04 -0.24
N PRO A 167 -29.90 -8.18 -1.52
CA PRO A 167 -28.52 -8.56 -1.84
C PRO A 167 -27.50 -7.72 -1.08
N ASN A 168 -26.48 -8.40 -0.58
CA ASN A 168 -25.40 -7.78 0.18
C ASN A 168 -24.52 -6.95 -0.76
N THR A 169 -24.38 -5.65 -0.47
CA THR A 169 -23.56 -4.72 -1.26
C THR A 169 -22.29 -4.29 -0.55
N LEU A 170 -21.92 -4.96 0.56
CA LEU A 170 -20.65 -4.71 1.21
C LEU A 170 -19.51 -5.07 0.26
N PRO A 171 -18.46 -4.24 0.17
CA PRO A 171 -17.29 -4.60 -0.62
C PRO A 171 -16.69 -5.90 -0.08
N ALA A 172 -16.18 -6.73 -0.98
CA ALA A 172 -15.33 -7.84 -0.56
C ALA A 172 -14.02 -7.29 0.02
N ASN A 173 -13.38 -8.06 0.89
CA ASN A 173 -12.10 -7.71 1.46
C ASN A 173 -10.99 -7.61 0.39
N ALA A 174 -9.93 -6.88 0.71
CA ALA A 174 -8.77 -6.73 -0.16
C ALA A 174 -8.17 -8.10 -0.47
N SER A 175 -8.28 -8.51 -1.73
CA SER A 175 -7.90 -9.85 -2.20
C SER A 175 -6.61 -9.88 -3.02
N HIS A 176 -6.08 -8.71 -3.37
CA HIS A 176 -4.97 -8.58 -4.31
C HIS A 176 -3.72 -8.05 -3.61
N ARG A 177 -2.61 -8.76 -3.81
CA ARG A 177 -1.28 -8.17 -3.58
C ARG A 177 -0.88 -7.34 -4.80
N VAL A 178 -0.48 -6.10 -4.55
CA VAL A 178 0.03 -5.19 -5.58
C VAL A 178 1.55 -5.24 -5.54
N GLY A 179 2.15 -5.54 -6.69
CA GLY A 179 3.59 -5.52 -6.88
C GLY A 179 3.95 -4.53 -7.98
N ILE A 180 5.17 -4.02 -7.90
CA ILE A 180 5.74 -3.08 -8.86
C ILE A 180 6.98 -3.67 -9.50
N GLY A 181 7.28 -3.21 -10.72
CA GLY A 181 8.56 -3.37 -11.37
C GLY A 181 9.03 -2.01 -11.90
N ALA A 182 10.24 -1.62 -11.53
CA ALA A 182 10.80 -0.31 -11.86
C ALA A 182 11.69 -0.37 -13.11
N PHE A 183 11.21 0.20 -14.21
CA PHE A 183 11.99 0.37 -15.43
C PHE A 183 12.73 1.71 -15.39
N VAL A 184 13.97 1.71 -14.88
CA VAL A 184 14.77 2.92 -14.69
C VAL A 184 15.74 3.10 -15.85
N LEU A 185 15.63 4.23 -16.55
CA LEU A 185 16.55 4.64 -17.62
C LEU A 185 17.50 5.73 -17.14
N ASN A 186 18.75 5.65 -17.61
CA ASN A 186 19.70 6.76 -17.53
C ASN A 186 19.72 7.59 -18.83
N GLU A 187 20.49 8.67 -18.85
CA GLU A 187 20.62 9.59 -20.01
C GLU A 187 21.21 8.93 -21.27
N LYS A 188 21.83 7.75 -21.14
CA LYS A 188 22.41 6.98 -22.23
C LYS A 188 21.47 5.89 -22.76
N ASN A 189 20.23 5.84 -22.28
CA ASN A 189 19.25 4.78 -22.56
C ASN A 189 19.67 3.39 -22.08
N GLU A 190 20.48 3.32 -21.01
CA GLU A 190 20.78 2.07 -20.32
C GLU A 190 19.75 1.82 -19.21
N VAL A 191 19.39 0.55 -18.99
CA VAL A 191 18.38 0.14 -18.00
C VAL A 191 19.05 -0.36 -16.72
N LEU A 192 18.55 0.09 -15.57
CA LEU A 192 18.97 -0.44 -14.28
C LEU A 192 18.43 -1.86 -14.08
N VAL A 193 19.31 -2.77 -13.72
CA VAL A 193 19.00 -4.16 -13.41
C VAL A 193 19.73 -4.61 -12.14
N VAL A 194 19.15 -5.61 -11.47
CA VAL A 194 19.65 -6.18 -10.22
C VAL A 194 19.78 -7.71 -10.34
N GLN A 195 20.62 -8.28 -9.48
CA GLN A 195 20.67 -9.72 -9.22
C GLN A 195 20.37 -9.96 -7.74
N GLU A 196 19.48 -10.91 -7.46
CA GLU A 196 19.10 -11.22 -6.09
C GLU A 196 20.27 -11.84 -5.31
N LYS A 197 20.51 -11.33 -4.09
CA LYS A 197 21.52 -11.89 -3.17
C LYS A 197 21.00 -13.08 -2.35
N SER A 198 19.69 -13.27 -2.33
CA SER A 198 18.95 -14.30 -1.58
C SER A 198 17.71 -14.75 -2.38
N GLY A 199 17.06 -15.83 -1.97
CA GLY A 199 15.86 -16.33 -2.67
C GLY A 199 16.17 -17.28 -3.84
N HIS A 200 15.15 -17.51 -4.67
CA HIS A 200 15.17 -18.54 -5.72
C HIS A 200 16.19 -18.25 -6.83
N PHE A 201 16.44 -16.98 -7.16
CA PHE A 201 17.35 -16.59 -8.24
C PHE A 201 18.79 -16.33 -7.76
N ARG A 202 19.10 -16.56 -6.49
CA ARG A 202 20.46 -16.36 -5.96
C ARG A 202 21.47 -17.21 -6.73
N GLY A 203 22.50 -16.55 -7.27
CA GLY A 203 23.59 -17.24 -7.99
C GLY A 203 23.21 -17.77 -9.37
N SER A 204 21.99 -17.50 -9.86
CA SER A 204 21.55 -17.91 -11.20
C SER A 204 22.16 -17.07 -12.32
N GLY A 205 22.72 -15.89 -12.01
CA GLY A 205 23.20 -14.93 -13.01
C GLY A 205 22.08 -14.19 -13.74
N VAL A 206 20.81 -14.41 -13.38
CA VAL A 206 19.66 -13.73 -13.98
C VAL A 206 19.62 -12.28 -13.52
N TRP A 207 19.58 -11.36 -14.49
CA TRP A 207 19.34 -9.95 -14.28
C TRP A 207 17.86 -9.65 -14.44
N LYS A 208 17.28 -8.96 -13.46
CA LYS A 208 15.89 -8.48 -13.50
C LYS A 208 15.84 -6.98 -13.24
N ILE A 209 14.73 -6.34 -13.59
CA ILE A 209 14.45 -4.99 -13.11
C ILE A 209 14.22 -5.00 -11.59
N PRO A 210 14.45 -3.89 -10.87
CA PRO A 210 14.04 -3.78 -9.47
C PRO A 210 12.54 -4.04 -9.31
N THR A 211 12.17 -4.81 -8.30
CA THR A 211 10.78 -5.25 -8.08
C THR A 211 10.45 -5.29 -6.61
N GLY A 212 9.22 -4.93 -6.26
CA GLY A 212 8.79 -4.92 -4.89
C GLY A 212 7.30 -5.02 -4.71
N VAL A 213 6.85 -4.87 -3.48
CA VAL A 213 5.43 -4.93 -3.10
C VAL A 213 5.03 -3.56 -2.58
N VAL A 214 3.83 -3.13 -2.95
CA VAL A 214 3.24 -1.91 -2.43
C VAL A 214 2.69 -2.21 -1.04
N ASP A 215 3.11 -1.44 -0.05
CA ASP A 215 2.63 -1.59 1.31
C ASP A 215 1.21 -1.02 1.45
N GLU A 216 0.51 -1.43 2.52
CA GLU A 216 -0.84 -0.92 2.76
C GLU A 216 -0.83 0.58 2.99
N GLY A 217 -1.70 1.30 2.28
CA GLY A 217 -1.78 2.76 2.31
C GLY A 217 -0.67 3.47 1.55
N GLU A 218 0.26 2.75 0.91
CA GLU A 218 1.34 3.32 0.11
C GLU A 218 0.88 3.61 -1.33
N ASP A 219 1.30 4.76 -1.88
CA ASP A 219 1.07 5.04 -3.30
C ASP A 219 1.99 4.16 -4.18
N ILE A 220 1.45 3.69 -5.31
CA ILE A 220 2.17 2.82 -6.25
C ILE A 220 3.48 3.48 -6.75
N CYS A 221 3.48 4.80 -6.93
CA CYS A 221 4.63 5.57 -7.37
C CYS A 221 5.70 5.63 -6.29
N ASP A 222 5.29 5.89 -5.04
CA ASP A 222 6.18 5.98 -3.89
C ASP A 222 6.83 4.63 -3.58
N ALA A 223 6.04 3.55 -3.62
CA ALA A 223 6.54 2.18 -3.49
C ALA A 223 7.65 1.89 -4.51
N ALA A 224 7.44 2.28 -5.76
CA ALA A 224 8.40 1.99 -6.81
C ALA A 224 9.66 2.89 -6.72
N VAL A 225 9.59 4.11 -6.19
CA VAL A 225 10.79 4.91 -5.82
C VAL A 225 11.54 4.25 -4.65
N ARG A 226 10.81 3.85 -3.60
CA ARG A 226 11.36 3.20 -2.40
C ARG A 226 12.12 1.93 -2.77
N GLU A 227 11.52 1.05 -3.56
CA GLU A 227 12.10 -0.24 -3.93
C GLU A 227 13.39 -0.09 -4.77
N VAL A 228 13.45 0.89 -5.68
CA VAL A 228 14.70 1.21 -6.38
C VAL A 228 15.77 1.66 -5.39
N LYS A 229 15.40 2.50 -4.41
CA LYS A 229 16.33 2.99 -3.40
C LYS A 229 16.83 1.86 -2.50
N GLU A 230 15.95 0.97 -2.06
CA GLU A 230 16.27 -0.15 -1.17
C GLU A 230 17.17 -1.19 -1.85
N GLU A 231 16.87 -1.56 -3.10
CA GLU A 231 17.64 -2.59 -3.81
C GLU A 231 18.97 -2.07 -4.37
N THR A 232 19.04 -0.80 -4.78
CA THR A 232 20.19 -0.28 -5.56
C THR A 232 20.84 0.97 -4.98
N ALA A 233 20.29 1.56 -3.91
CA ALA A 233 20.71 2.84 -3.32
C ALA A 233 20.62 4.06 -4.26
N ILE A 234 19.98 3.92 -5.43
CA ILE A 234 19.85 5.00 -6.43
C ILE A 234 18.58 5.79 -6.16
N ASP A 235 18.68 7.12 -6.18
CA ASP A 235 17.52 8.00 -6.17
C ASP A 235 16.90 8.05 -7.58
N SER A 236 15.58 7.86 -7.65
CA SER A 236 14.84 7.85 -8.90
C SER A 236 13.58 8.71 -8.79
N LYS A 237 13.03 9.11 -9.94
CA LYS A 237 11.78 9.87 -10.00
C LYS A 237 10.77 9.13 -10.88
N PHE A 238 9.59 8.90 -10.32
CA PHE A 238 8.46 8.37 -11.06
C PHE A 238 8.11 9.26 -12.26
N VAL A 239 7.73 8.65 -13.37
CA VAL A 239 7.30 9.35 -14.59
C VAL A 239 5.92 8.90 -15.02
N GLU A 240 5.76 7.61 -15.30
CA GLU A 240 4.51 7.07 -15.82
C GLU A 240 4.39 5.56 -15.56
N ILE A 241 3.16 5.06 -15.53
CA ILE A 241 2.88 3.63 -15.57
C ILE A 241 2.90 3.19 -17.03
N LEU A 242 3.72 2.19 -17.35
CA LEU A 242 3.82 1.63 -18.71
C LEU A 242 2.79 0.53 -18.95
N ALA A 243 2.61 -0.34 -17.95
CA ALA A 243 1.68 -1.46 -18.05
C ALA A 243 1.25 -1.92 -16.66
N PHE A 244 0.10 -2.59 -16.59
CA PHE A 244 -0.32 -3.36 -15.43
C PHE A 244 -0.79 -4.74 -15.88
N ARG A 245 -0.55 -5.75 -15.05
CA ARG A 245 -0.97 -7.12 -15.32
C ARG A 245 -1.70 -7.70 -14.11
N TYR A 246 -2.81 -8.38 -14.37
CA TYR A 246 -3.46 -9.23 -13.40
C TYR A 246 -2.96 -10.67 -13.56
N PHE A 247 -2.63 -11.33 -12.45
CA PHE A 247 -2.19 -12.73 -12.46
C PHE A 247 -2.87 -13.47 -11.30
N PRO A 248 -3.71 -14.48 -11.56
CA PRO A 248 -4.32 -15.29 -10.52
C PRO A 248 -3.26 -16.13 -9.79
N ILE A 249 -3.20 -16.02 -8.46
CA ILE A 249 -2.23 -16.74 -7.62
C ILE A 249 -2.46 -18.26 -7.59
N LEU A 250 -3.64 -18.75 -8.04
CA LEU A 250 -4.02 -20.17 -8.04
C LEU A 250 -3.08 -21.11 -8.82
N LEU A 251 -2.16 -20.58 -9.64
CA LEU A 251 -1.16 -21.38 -10.35
C LEU A 251 0.13 -21.67 -9.55
N TYR A 252 0.36 -21.01 -8.41
CA TYR A 252 1.59 -21.23 -7.62
C TYR A 252 1.49 -22.42 -6.65
N LEU A 253 0.28 -22.82 -6.23
CA LEU A 253 0.12 -23.92 -5.27
C LEU A 253 0.01 -25.31 -5.91
N HIS A 254 -0.12 -25.41 -7.24
CA HIS A 254 -0.36 -26.69 -7.94
C HIS A 254 0.38 -26.85 -9.28
N SER A 255 1.53 -26.21 -9.50
CA SER A 255 2.33 -26.47 -10.72
C SER A 255 3.58 -27.30 -10.44
N PRO A 256 3.68 -28.55 -10.94
CA PRO A 256 4.93 -29.31 -10.98
C PRO A 256 5.93 -28.81 -12.05
N TYR A 257 5.64 -27.69 -12.72
CA TYR A 257 6.48 -27.11 -13.77
C TYR A 257 7.08 -25.76 -13.34
N SER A 258 7.84 -25.75 -12.24
CA SER A 258 8.60 -24.59 -11.77
C SER A 258 9.97 -24.44 -12.46
N SER A 259 10.08 -24.78 -13.75
CA SER A 259 11.36 -24.79 -14.47
C SER A 259 11.33 -24.20 -15.88
N LEU A 260 10.28 -23.47 -16.26
CA LEU A 260 10.33 -22.67 -17.49
C LEU A 260 10.82 -21.26 -17.16
N PRO A 261 11.95 -20.81 -17.75
CA PRO A 261 12.42 -19.45 -17.56
C PRO A 261 11.41 -18.47 -18.19
N VAL A 262 11.02 -17.46 -17.41
CA VAL A 262 10.30 -16.30 -17.92
C VAL A 262 11.32 -15.48 -18.70
N ASN A 263 11.36 -15.67 -20.02
CA ASN A 263 12.11 -14.78 -20.90
C ASN A 263 11.32 -13.48 -21.06
N PHE A 264 11.98 -12.37 -20.74
CA PHE A 264 11.54 -11.01 -21.08
C PHE A 264 11.71 -10.74 -22.58
#